data_AF-A0A7K1KKH9-F1
#
_entry.id   AF-A0A7K1KKH9-F1
#
_cell.length_a   1.000
_cell.length_b   1.000
_cell.length_c   1.000
_cell.angle_alpha   90.00
_cell.angle_beta   90.00
_cell.angle_gamma   90.00
#
_symmetry.space_group_name_H-M   'P 1'
#
loop_
_entity.id
_entity.type
_entity.pdbx_description
1 polymer ?
#
loop_
_entity_poly.entity_id
_entity_poly.type
_entity_poly.pdbx_seq_one_letter_code
_entity_poly.pdbx_strand_id
1 'polypeptide(L)'
;MKQFAAALAMLVLVLFAGGCKQAALDVLNLGGPKYVGGYMSDDDVRHLAHALDTAPARTPVKWENLDTGYQFSMMIFDSDEAAGITTRSVSVLAIEPSGDAEVIDLLCTSESARKWRIVAKAPAAFVGRAARMELEPAQAPAGVRTSDDAFRGFVVAQ
;
A
#
# COMPACT_ATOMS: atom_id res chain seq x y z
N MET A 1 11.83 6.06 65.29
CA MET A 1 10.88 6.32 64.18
C MET A 1 11.40 7.28 63.09
N LYS A 2 12.43 8.11 63.31
CA LYS A 2 12.93 9.05 62.28
C LYS A 2 13.88 8.45 61.22
N GLN A 3 14.54 7.33 61.52
CA GLN A 3 15.54 6.71 60.61
C GLN A 3 14.92 5.83 59.52
N PHE A 4 13.72 5.28 59.73
CA PHE A 4 13.02 4.48 58.72
C PHE A 4 12.40 5.34 57.60
N ALA A 5 12.02 6.59 57.91
CA ALA A 5 11.48 7.53 56.93
C ALA A 5 12.54 7.97 55.91
N ALA A 6 13.80 8.13 56.35
CA ALA A 6 14.91 8.52 55.48
C ALA A 6 15.29 7.41 54.50
N ALA A 7 15.29 6.15 54.94
CA ALA A 7 15.58 4.99 54.09
C ALA A 7 14.49 4.76 53.02
N LEU A 8 13.21 4.95 53.39
CA LEU A 8 12.10 4.83 52.45
C LEU A 8 12.09 5.95 51.39
N ALA A 9 12.41 7.18 51.80
CA ALA A 9 12.51 8.32 50.87
C ALA A 9 13.65 8.15 49.85
N MET A 10 14.78 7.56 50.28
CA MET A 10 15.93 7.33 49.39
C MET A 10 15.66 6.17 48.40
N LEU A 11 14.91 5.13 48.81
CA LEU A 11 14.52 4.02 47.93
C LEU A 11 13.56 4.49 46.82
N VAL A 12 12.62 5.39 47.14
CA VAL A 12 11.69 5.99 46.17
C VAL A 12 12.44 6.85 45.15
N LEU A 13 13.42 7.65 45.58
CA LEU A 13 14.23 8.49 44.68
C LEU A 13 15.10 7.67 43.71
N VAL A 14 15.62 6.52 44.13
CA VAL A 14 16.38 5.62 43.24
C VAL A 14 15.46 4.90 42.25
N LEU A 15 14.25 4.52 42.67
CA LEU A 15 13.25 3.90 41.78
C LEU A 15 12.70 4.90 40.74
N PHE A 16 12.59 6.20 41.07
CA PHE A 16 12.20 7.24 40.12
C PHE A 16 13.31 7.63 39.13
N ALA A 17 14.59 7.50 39.52
CA ALA A 17 15.71 7.81 38.62
C ALA A 17 16.04 6.68 37.63
N GLY A 18 15.69 5.42 37.94
CA GLY A 18 16.00 4.24 37.11
C GLY A 18 14.87 3.76 36.19
N GLY A 19 13.62 4.18 36.39
CA GLY A 19 12.44 3.61 35.70
C GLY A 19 11.91 4.37 34.48
N CYS A 20 12.39 5.60 34.20
CA CYS A 20 11.80 6.48 33.18
C CYS A 20 12.75 6.85 32.04
N LYS A 21 13.51 5.90 31.48
CA LYS A 21 14.28 6.15 30.24
C LYS A 21 14.10 5.15 29.08
N GLN A 22 13.28 4.11 29.21
CA GLN A 22 13.09 3.16 28.11
C GLN A 22 11.65 3.06 27.55
N ALA A 23 10.63 3.56 28.24
CA ALA A 23 9.22 3.34 27.81
C ALA A 23 8.58 4.53 27.09
N ALA A 24 9.26 5.68 26.96
CA ALA A 24 8.71 6.87 26.31
C ALA A 24 9.09 7.01 24.82
N LEU A 25 9.94 6.13 24.29
CA LEU A 25 10.37 6.18 22.89
C LEU A 25 9.55 5.28 21.95
N ASP A 26 8.75 4.35 22.46
CA ASP A 26 7.84 3.51 21.65
C ASP A 26 6.40 4.03 21.56
N VAL A 27 5.99 4.97 22.43
CA VAL A 27 4.62 5.51 22.43
C VAL A 27 4.41 6.61 21.38
N LEU A 28 5.50 7.21 20.88
CA LEU A 28 5.45 8.27 19.85
C LEU A 28 5.62 7.75 18.42
N ASN A 29 5.85 6.44 18.24
CA ASN A 29 5.89 5.81 16.92
C ASN A 29 4.68 4.88 16.70
N LEU A 30 3.49 5.34 17.12
CA LEU A 30 2.22 4.87 16.58
C LEU A 30 2.08 5.45 15.17
N GLY A 31 2.99 5.08 14.27
CA GLY A 31 2.96 5.52 12.87
C GLY A 31 1.60 5.18 12.29
N GLY A 32 0.89 6.20 11.79
CA GLY A 32 -0.38 6.01 11.11
C GLY A 32 -0.26 5.05 9.91
N PRO A 33 -1.37 4.69 9.27
CA PRO A 33 -1.35 3.82 8.10
C PRO A 33 -0.35 4.37 7.07
N LYS A 34 0.55 3.50 6.60
CA LYS A 34 1.47 3.81 5.51
C LYS A 34 0.76 3.54 4.19
N TYR A 35 1.02 4.37 3.19
CA TYR A 35 0.40 4.27 1.87
C TYR A 35 1.47 4.24 0.77
N VAL A 36 1.16 3.58 -0.35
CA VAL A 36 2.01 3.50 -1.55
C VAL A 36 1.20 3.77 -2.81
N GLY A 37 1.85 4.23 -3.89
CA GLY A 37 1.13 4.56 -5.12
C GLY A 37 0.28 5.83 -5.02
N GLY A 38 0.62 6.77 -4.12
CA GLY A 38 -0.12 8.02 -3.94
C GLY A 38 -0.08 8.98 -5.15
N TYR A 39 0.75 8.68 -6.15
CA TYR A 39 0.79 9.36 -7.45
C TYR A 39 -0.22 8.77 -8.47
N MET A 40 -0.83 7.62 -8.17
CA MET A 40 -1.87 7.06 -9.02
C MET A 40 -3.16 7.89 -8.88
N SER A 41 -3.83 8.12 -10.00
CA SER A 41 -5.12 8.77 -10.06
C SER A 41 -6.26 7.76 -9.89
N ASP A 42 -7.48 8.27 -9.71
CA ASP A 42 -8.69 7.42 -9.74
C ASP A 42 -8.86 6.67 -11.07
N ASP A 43 -8.36 7.22 -12.18
CA ASP A 43 -8.38 6.56 -13.49
C ASP A 43 -7.46 5.33 -13.48
N ASP A 44 -6.30 5.41 -12.84
CA ASP A 44 -5.38 4.28 -12.70
C ASP A 44 -5.96 3.18 -11.82
N VAL A 45 -6.60 3.57 -10.72
CA VAL A 45 -7.27 2.62 -9.83
C VAL A 45 -8.43 1.94 -10.56
N ARG A 46 -9.14 2.64 -11.45
CA ARG A 46 -10.19 2.05 -12.30
C ARG A 46 -9.64 1.06 -13.33
N HIS A 47 -8.51 1.37 -13.99
CA HIS A 47 -7.83 0.40 -14.86
C HIS A 47 -7.43 -0.86 -14.10
N LEU A 48 -6.81 -0.68 -12.94
CA LEU A 48 -6.38 -1.78 -12.07
C LEU A 48 -7.57 -2.64 -11.64
N ALA A 49 -8.64 -2.04 -11.12
CA ALA A 49 -9.83 -2.76 -10.69
C ALA A 49 -10.54 -3.47 -11.85
N HIS A 50 -10.63 -2.85 -13.03
CA HIS A 50 -11.15 -3.51 -14.22
C HIS A 50 -10.30 -4.72 -14.61
N ALA A 51 -8.98 -4.59 -14.59
CA ALA A 51 -8.06 -5.67 -14.91
C ALA A 51 -8.16 -6.82 -13.90
N LEU A 52 -8.43 -6.53 -12.62
CA LEU A 52 -8.73 -7.57 -11.63
C LEU A 52 -9.97 -8.39 -11.97
N ASP A 53 -10.97 -7.81 -12.63
CA ASP A 53 -12.19 -8.52 -13.05
C ASP A 53 -11.99 -9.29 -14.37
N THR A 54 -11.21 -8.77 -15.31
CA THR A 54 -11.21 -9.24 -16.69
C THR A 54 -9.94 -9.97 -17.12
N ALA A 55 -8.80 -9.67 -16.50
CA ALA A 55 -7.52 -10.23 -16.93
C ALA A 55 -7.31 -11.64 -16.37
N PRO A 56 -6.80 -12.58 -17.18
CA PRO A 56 -6.32 -13.87 -16.69
C PRO A 56 -4.97 -13.72 -15.96
N ALA A 57 -4.64 -14.71 -15.14
CA ALA A 57 -3.33 -14.78 -14.50
C ALA A 57 -2.19 -14.83 -15.54
N ARG A 58 -1.05 -14.26 -15.18
CA ARG A 58 0.20 -14.22 -15.94
C ARG A 58 0.08 -13.53 -17.30
N THR A 59 -0.92 -12.68 -17.47
CA THR A 59 -1.07 -11.80 -18.63
C THR A 59 -0.86 -10.35 -18.19
N PRO A 60 0.11 -9.63 -18.77
CA PRO A 60 0.35 -8.25 -18.41
C PRO A 60 -0.77 -7.35 -18.94
N VAL A 61 -1.31 -6.50 -18.08
CA VAL A 61 -2.21 -5.41 -18.45
C VAL A 61 -1.45 -4.10 -18.31
N LYS A 62 -1.51 -3.28 -19.36
CA LYS A 62 -0.72 -2.06 -19.45
C LYS A 62 -1.63 -0.88 -19.73
N TRP A 63 -1.32 0.26 -19.14
CA TRP A 63 -1.99 1.52 -19.45
C TRP A 63 -1.03 2.67 -19.20
N GLU A 64 -1.37 3.81 -19.79
CA GLU A 64 -0.70 5.08 -19.55
C GLU A 64 -1.72 6.05 -18.96
N ASN A 65 -1.30 6.77 -17.93
CA ASN A 65 -2.02 7.92 -17.44
C ASN A 65 -1.54 9.15 -18.20
N LEU A 66 -2.38 9.68 -19.08
CA LEU A 66 -2.03 10.82 -19.92
C LEU A 66 -1.91 12.14 -19.14
N ASP A 67 -2.55 12.24 -17.96
CA ASP A 67 -2.52 13.45 -17.14
C ASP A 67 -1.21 13.55 -16.34
N THR A 68 -0.72 12.42 -15.84
CA THR A 68 0.52 12.36 -15.02
C THR A 68 1.74 11.93 -15.82
N GLY A 69 1.54 11.34 -17.00
CA GLY A 69 2.58 10.74 -17.84
C GLY A 69 3.17 9.44 -17.28
N TYR A 70 2.60 8.88 -16.20
CA TYR A 70 3.01 7.58 -15.68
C TYR A 70 2.54 6.45 -16.59
N GLN A 71 3.37 5.42 -16.72
CA GLN A 71 3.00 4.17 -17.37
C GLN A 71 2.97 3.04 -16.36
N PHE A 72 2.03 2.12 -16.54
CA PHE A 72 1.82 1.01 -15.63
C PHE A 72 1.82 -0.31 -16.39
N SER A 73 2.38 -1.34 -15.75
CA SER A 73 2.27 -2.73 -16.18
C SER A 73 1.90 -3.59 -14.98
N MET A 74 0.65 -4.05 -14.95
CA MET A 74 0.12 -4.92 -13.92
C MET A 74 0.20 -6.38 -14.37
N MET A 75 0.57 -7.28 -13.46
CA MET A 75 0.47 -8.72 -13.67
C MET A 75 -0.16 -9.40 -12.46
N ILE A 76 -1.14 -10.26 -12.74
CA ILE A 76 -1.76 -11.13 -11.73
C ILE A 76 -0.97 -12.44 -11.70
N PHE A 77 -0.36 -12.78 -10.58
CA PHE A 77 0.46 -14.00 -10.48
C PHE A 77 -0.38 -15.22 -10.17
N ASP A 78 -1.21 -15.08 -9.14
CA ASP A 78 -2.02 -16.14 -8.57
C ASP A 78 -3.45 -15.62 -8.35
N SER A 79 -4.42 -16.51 -8.57
CA SER A 79 -5.82 -16.30 -8.27
C SER A 79 -6.34 -17.54 -7.54
N ASP A 80 -6.94 -17.33 -6.39
CA ASP A 80 -7.56 -18.37 -5.58
C ASP A 80 -9.01 -17.97 -5.26
N GLU A 81 -9.87 -18.96 -5.08
CA GLU A 81 -11.25 -18.75 -4.68
C GLU A 81 -11.62 -19.74 -3.56
N ALA A 82 -11.91 -19.18 -2.38
CA ALA A 82 -12.25 -19.97 -1.20
C ALA A 82 -13.42 -19.32 -0.47
N ALA A 83 -14.43 -20.12 -0.12
CA ALA A 83 -15.62 -19.68 0.62
C ALA A 83 -16.33 -18.46 -0.01
N GLY A 84 -16.35 -18.36 -1.35
CA GLY A 84 -16.96 -17.23 -2.07
C GLY A 84 -16.12 -15.94 -2.05
N ILE A 85 -14.87 -16.01 -1.61
CA ILE A 85 -13.91 -14.91 -1.64
C ILE A 85 -12.88 -15.20 -2.72
N THR A 86 -12.79 -14.32 -3.71
CA THR A 86 -11.70 -14.33 -4.69
C THR A 86 -10.51 -13.56 -4.13
N THR A 87 -9.33 -14.17 -4.15
CA THR A 87 -8.06 -13.54 -3.77
C THR A 87 -7.12 -13.54 -4.97
N ARG A 88 -6.52 -12.38 -5.26
CA ARG A 88 -5.53 -12.22 -6.34
C ARG A 88 -4.26 -11.58 -5.81
N SER A 89 -3.12 -12.19 -6.11
CA SER A 89 -1.79 -11.60 -5.89
C SER A 89 -1.34 -10.89 -7.15
N VAL A 90 -1.02 -9.60 -7.03
CA VAL A 90 -0.74 -8.73 -8.17
C VAL A 90 0.55 -7.96 -7.92
N SER A 91 1.35 -7.73 -8.97
CA SER A 91 2.38 -6.71 -8.94
C SER A 91 2.09 -5.68 -10.01
N VAL A 92 2.29 -4.41 -9.66
CA VAL A 92 2.18 -3.27 -10.58
C VAL A 92 3.57 -2.65 -10.70
N LEU A 93 4.12 -2.67 -11.90
CA LEU A 93 5.27 -1.84 -12.26
C LEU A 93 4.74 -0.45 -12.63
N ALA A 94 5.19 0.59 -11.93
CA ALA A 94 4.93 1.97 -12.26
C ALA A 94 6.21 2.63 -12.79
N ILE A 95 6.10 3.33 -13.92
CA ILE A 95 7.22 4.00 -14.60
C ILE A 95 6.87 5.49 -14.69
N GLU A 96 7.68 6.32 -14.06
CA GLU A 96 7.55 7.78 -14.07
C GLU A 96 7.87 8.35 -15.49
N PRO A 97 7.39 9.57 -15.84
CA PRO A 97 7.93 10.40 -16.92
C PRO A 97 9.45 10.41 -17.07
N SER A 98 10.19 10.42 -15.95
CA SER A 98 11.66 10.41 -15.92
C SER A 98 12.30 9.07 -16.36
N GLY A 99 11.50 7.99 -16.36
CA GLY A 99 11.93 6.61 -16.59
C GLY A 99 12.33 5.86 -15.32
N ASP A 100 12.29 6.49 -14.15
CA ASP A 100 12.43 5.79 -12.88
C ASP A 100 11.23 4.88 -12.64
N ALA A 101 11.50 3.69 -12.09
CA ALA A 101 10.51 2.64 -11.96
C ALA A 101 10.48 2.05 -10.55
N GLU A 102 9.27 1.76 -10.10
CA GLU A 102 9.02 1.07 -8.84
C GLU A 102 7.98 -0.04 -9.02
N VAL A 103 8.03 -1.01 -8.12
CA VAL A 103 7.07 -2.12 -8.05
C VAL A 103 6.24 -1.97 -6.79
N ILE A 104 4.93 -2.11 -6.97
CA ILE A 104 3.94 -2.21 -5.91
C ILE A 104 3.36 -3.62 -5.92
N ASP A 105 3.63 -4.39 -4.87
CA ASP A 105 3.04 -5.70 -4.67
C ASP A 105 1.74 -5.58 -3.89
N LEU A 106 0.65 -6.07 -4.48
CA LEU A 106 -0.71 -5.95 -3.99
C LEU A 106 -1.31 -7.31 -3.65
N LEU A 107 -2.16 -7.31 -2.63
CA LEU A 107 -3.12 -8.38 -2.35
C LEU A 107 -4.52 -7.81 -2.55
N CYS A 108 -5.27 -8.43 -3.45
CA CYS A 108 -6.61 -8.00 -3.82
C CYS A 108 -7.61 -9.07 -3.41
N THR A 109 -8.63 -8.71 -2.62
CA THR A 109 -9.70 -9.63 -2.23
C THR A 109 -11.06 -9.09 -2.63
N SER A 110 -11.98 -9.99 -2.95
CA SER A 110 -13.34 -9.64 -3.37
C SER A 110 -14.34 -10.69 -2.91
N GLU A 111 -15.41 -10.24 -2.27
CA GLU A 111 -16.59 -11.05 -1.91
C GLU A 111 -17.69 -10.97 -2.99
N SER A 112 -17.54 -10.07 -3.96
CA SER A 112 -18.52 -9.86 -5.02
C SER A 112 -17.86 -9.26 -6.26
N ALA A 113 -18.23 -9.73 -7.44
CA ALA A 113 -17.71 -9.20 -8.70
C ALA A 113 -17.69 -7.66 -8.71
N ARG A 114 -16.57 -7.07 -9.16
CA ARG A 114 -16.35 -5.62 -9.27
C ARG A 114 -16.23 -4.84 -7.95
N LYS A 115 -16.06 -5.49 -6.81
CA LYS A 115 -15.74 -4.84 -5.53
C LYS A 115 -14.46 -5.41 -4.93
N TRP A 116 -13.35 -4.71 -5.14
CA TRP A 116 -12.04 -5.14 -4.68
C TRP A 116 -11.60 -4.35 -3.45
N ARG A 117 -11.20 -5.08 -2.40
CA ARG A 117 -10.35 -4.55 -1.36
C ARG A 117 -8.90 -4.77 -1.78
N ILE A 118 -8.13 -3.69 -1.87
CA ILE A 118 -6.76 -3.73 -2.39
C ILE A 118 -5.83 -3.17 -1.33
N VAL A 119 -4.83 -3.95 -0.95
CA VAL A 119 -3.80 -3.55 0.02
C VAL A 119 -2.42 -3.84 -0.56
N ALA A 120 -1.45 -3.00 -0.22
CA ALA A 120 -0.06 -3.25 -0.54
C ALA A 120 0.54 -4.22 0.48
N LYS A 121 1.28 -5.22 0.01
CA LYS A 121 1.95 -6.21 0.88
C LYS A 121 3.13 -5.59 1.63
N ALA A 122 3.75 -4.58 1.04
CA ALA A 122 4.92 -3.89 1.56
C ALA A 122 4.98 -2.45 1.00
N PRO A 123 5.89 -1.59 1.51
CA PRO A 123 6.24 -0.34 0.83
C PRO A 123 6.67 -0.60 -0.62
N ALA A 124 6.43 0.37 -1.51
CA ALA A 124 6.87 0.29 -2.90
C ALA A 124 8.40 0.16 -2.97
N ALA A 125 8.87 -0.68 -3.89
CA ALA A 125 10.28 -0.95 -4.07
C ALA A 125 10.77 -0.31 -5.37
N PHE A 126 11.77 0.57 -5.28
CA PHE A 126 12.46 1.08 -6.46
C PHE A 126 13.21 -0.06 -7.16
N VAL A 127 13.02 -0.18 -8.48
CA VAL A 127 13.62 -1.25 -9.29
C VAL A 127 14.59 -0.75 -10.36
N GLY A 128 14.92 0.55 -10.35
CA GLY A 128 15.84 1.15 -11.30
C GLY A 128 15.12 1.95 -12.38
N ARG A 129 15.74 2.02 -13.56
CA ARG A 129 15.16 2.69 -14.73
C ARG A 129 14.54 1.68 -15.67
N ALA A 130 13.34 1.96 -16.15
CA ALA A 130 12.66 1.16 -17.14
C ALA A 130 12.45 1.96 -18.44
N ALA A 131 12.57 1.27 -19.57
CA ALA A 131 12.18 1.87 -20.84
C ALA A 131 10.65 2.08 -20.85
N ARG A 132 10.23 3.25 -21.32
CA ARG A 132 8.81 3.53 -21.58
C ARG A 132 8.33 2.68 -22.75
N MET A 133 7.09 2.23 -22.67
CA MET A 133 6.43 1.43 -23.70
C MET A 133 5.66 2.35 -24.65
N GLU A 134 5.61 1.98 -25.93
CA GLU A 134 4.61 2.54 -26.84
C GLU A 134 3.26 1.87 -26.52
N LEU A 135 2.31 2.66 -26.03
CA LEU A 135 0.98 2.21 -25.65
C LEU A 135 -0.05 3.01 -26.45
N GLU A 136 -1.10 2.32 -26.90
CA GLU A 136 -2.28 3.00 -27.43
C GLU A 136 -3.00 3.71 -26.27
N PRO A 137 -3.37 5.00 -26.43
CA PRO A 137 -4.15 5.73 -25.43
C PRO A 137 -5.44 4.98 -25.08
N ALA A 138 -5.61 4.64 -23.81
CA ALA A 138 -6.80 3.98 -23.29
C ALA A 138 -7.55 4.91 -22.33
N GLN A 139 -8.87 5.01 -22.51
CA GLN A 139 -9.72 5.69 -21.53
C GLN A 139 -9.96 4.78 -20.33
N ALA A 140 -10.10 5.40 -19.15
CA ALA A 140 -10.46 4.68 -17.94
C ALA A 140 -11.77 3.88 -18.13
N PRO A 141 -11.82 2.60 -17.72
CA PRO A 141 -13.00 1.77 -17.85
C PRO A 141 -14.24 2.41 -17.20
N ALA A 142 -15.30 2.56 -18.00
CA ALA A 142 -16.56 3.10 -17.53
C ALA A 142 -17.26 2.12 -16.57
N GLY A 143 -17.92 2.66 -15.53
CA GLY A 143 -18.71 1.85 -14.60
C GLY A 143 -17.91 1.18 -13.47
N VAL A 144 -16.59 1.35 -13.42
CA VAL A 144 -15.79 1.05 -12.23
C VAL A 144 -15.82 2.26 -11.30
N ARG A 145 -16.14 2.07 -10.02
CA ARG A 145 -16.21 3.14 -9.03
C ARG A 145 -15.06 3.02 -8.04
N THR A 146 -14.37 4.12 -7.78
CA THR A 146 -13.45 4.30 -6.64
C THR A 146 -14.23 4.84 -5.44
N SER A 147 -13.59 4.93 -4.27
CA SER A 147 -14.18 5.61 -3.11
C SER A 147 -14.42 7.09 -3.40
N ASP A 148 -15.41 7.69 -2.75
CA ASP A 148 -15.71 9.14 -2.90
C ASP A 148 -14.59 10.04 -2.32
N ASP A 149 -13.70 9.48 -1.51
CA ASP A 149 -12.50 10.14 -1.02
C ASP A 149 -11.37 10.10 -2.06
N ALA A 150 -10.63 11.21 -2.19
CA ALA A 150 -9.43 11.27 -3.02
C ALA A 150 -8.46 10.13 -2.68
N PHE A 151 -8.01 9.39 -3.71
CA PHE A 151 -7.10 8.27 -3.53
C PHE A 151 -5.78 8.72 -2.92
N ARG A 152 -5.42 8.14 -1.76
CA ARG A 152 -4.19 8.46 -1.03
C ARG A 152 -3.04 7.46 -1.30
N GLY A 153 -3.30 6.46 -2.13
CA GLY A 153 -2.48 5.27 -2.25
C GLY A 153 -3.12 4.04 -1.61
N PHE A 154 -2.53 2.87 -1.88
CA PHE A 154 -2.89 1.61 -1.24
C PHE A 154 -2.29 1.56 0.15
N VAL A 155 -3.10 1.20 1.15
CA VAL A 155 -2.61 0.98 2.50
C VAL A 155 -1.66 -0.22 2.54
N VAL A 156 -0.52 -0.04 3.19
CA VAL A 156 0.45 -1.12 3.42
C VAL A 156 -0.04 -1.99 4.57
N ALA A 157 -0.15 -3.30 4.33
CA ALA A 157 -0.49 -4.29 5.34
C ALA A 157 0.52 -4.22 6.51
N GLN A 158 -0.01 -4.22 7.74
CA GLN A 158 0.76 -4.26 8.97
C GLN A 158 0.95 -5.70 9.44
#